data_AF-A0A8J7L1V3-F1
#
_entry.id   AF-A0A8J7L1V3-F1
#
_cell.length_a   1.000
_cell.length_b   1.000
_cell.length_c   1.000
_cell.angle_alpha   90.00
_cell.angle_beta   90.00
_cell.angle_gamma   90.00
#
_symmetry.space_group_name_H-M   'P 1'
#
loop_
_entity.id
_entity.type
_entity.pdbx_description
1 polymer ?
#
loop_
_entity_poly.entity_id
_entity_poly.type
_entity_poly.pdbx_seq_one_letter_code
_entity_poly.pdbx_strand_id
1 'polypeptide(L)'
;MFINKEQVKRQCRIELDDNSEDVLLDSYIAAVEQKTIAHLNRNLYKASVPKTDPRGLVINAAIIQGMLLLVTGLYEHRGGDIRYGTVVYFSVF
;
A
#
# COMPACT_ATOMS: atom_id res chain seq x y z
N MET A 1 8.01 5.07 3.57
CA MET A 1 6.63 5.04 4.06
C MET A 1 5.80 6.24 3.60
N PHE A 2 4.93 5.96 2.64
CA PHE A 2 3.92 6.84 2.06
C PHE A 2 2.58 6.75 2.78
N ILE A 3 2.23 5.56 3.25
CA ILE A 3 1.10 5.30 4.14
C ILE A 3 1.63 4.97 5.54
N ASN A 4 0.81 5.19 6.57
CA ASN A 4 1.17 4.89 7.96
C ASN A 4 0.28 3.79 8.56
N LYS A 5 0.73 3.23 9.69
CA LYS A 5 0.06 2.11 10.35
C LYS A 5 -1.34 2.47 10.85
N GLU A 6 -1.54 3.68 11.37
CA GLU A 6 -2.87 4.13 11.81
C GLU A 6 -3.89 4.18 10.67
N GLN A 7 -3.48 4.63 9.47
CA GLN A 7 -4.32 4.61 8.29
C GLN A 7 -4.71 3.18 7.91
N VAL A 8 -3.75 2.25 7.96
CA VAL A 8 -4.00 0.83 7.72
C VAL A 8 -4.92 0.22 8.78
N LYS A 9 -4.68 0.47 10.06
CA LYS A 9 -5.54 -0.01 11.16
C LYS A 9 -6.98 0.47 10.99
N ARG A 10 -7.17 1.77 10.71
CA ARG A 10 -8.50 2.33 10.38
C ARG A 10 -9.15 1.64 9.18
N GLN A 11 -8.39 1.39 8.13
CA GLN A 11 -8.90 0.76 6.91
C GLN A 11 -9.30 -0.71 7.15
N CYS A 12 -8.51 -1.45 7.92
CA CYS A 12 -8.73 -2.86 8.25
C CYS A 12 -9.65 -3.08 9.47
N ARG A 13 -10.21 -2.00 10.04
CA ARG A 13 -11.06 -2.04 11.25
C ARG A 13 -10.37 -2.69 12.46
N ILE A 14 -9.08 -2.40 12.63
CA ILE A 14 -8.27 -2.78 13.79
C ILE A 14 -8.27 -1.60 14.77
N GLU A 15 -8.40 -1.90 16.06
CA GLU A 15 -8.27 -0.87 17.11
C GLU A 15 -6.87 -0.24 17.10
N LEU A 16 -6.79 1.08 17.36
CA LEU A 16 -5.53 1.81 17.20
C LEU A 16 -4.45 1.41 18.21
N ASP A 17 -4.86 0.99 19.40
CA ASP A 17 -4.03 0.53 20.50
C ASP A 17 -3.66 -0.97 20.42
N ASP A 18 -4.32 -1.73 19.54
CA ASP A 18 -3.98 -3.13 19.28
C ASP A 18 -2.68 -3.22 18.45
N ASN A 19 -1.62 -3.70 19.08
CA ASN A 19 -0.29 -3.86 18.48
C ASN A 19 0.08 -5.32 18.21
N SER A 20 -0.87 -6.25 18.32
CA SER A 20 -0.63 -7.70 18.16
C SER A 20 -0.14 -8.05 16.75
N GLU A 21 -0.59 -7.33 15.72
CA GLU A 21 -0.28 -7.57 14.31
C GLU A 21 0.66 -6.52 13.70
N ASP A 22 1.29 -5.68 14.52
CA ASP A 22 2.06 -4.53 14.06
C ASP A 22 3.19 -4.89 13.08
N VAL A 23 3.87 -6.02 13.32
CA VAL A 23 4.94 -6.55 12.45
C VAL A 23 4.38 -6.99 11.10
N LEU A 24 3.19 -7.59 11.09
CA LEU A 24 2.51 -7.98 9.86
C LEU A 24 2.09 -6.76 9.05
N LEU A 25 1.51 -5.75 9.70
CA LEU A 25 1.11 -4.51 9.04
C LEU A 25 2.31 -3.77 8.43
N ASP A 26 3.45 -3.72 9.12
CA ASP A 26 4.68 -3.13 8.57
C ASP A 26 5.16 -3.88 7.33
N SER A 27 5.07 -5.22 7.32
CA SER A 27 5.42 -6.03 6.14
C SER A 27 4.51 -5.76 4.95
N TYR A 28 3.20 -5.60 5.17
CA TYR A 28 2.24 -5.27 4.11
C TYR A 28 2.47 -3.86 3.56
N ILE A 29 2.73 -2.88 4.43
CA ILE A 29 3.04 -1.52 4.00
C ILE A 29 4.29 -1.51 3.10
N ALA A 30 5.35 -2.21 3.49
CA ALA A 30 6.56 -2.34 2.67
C ALA A 30 6.26 -3.00 1.32
N ALA A 31 5.47 -4.08 1.31
CA ALA A 31 5.13 -4.81 0.08
C ALA A 31 4.32 -3.95 -0.90
N VAL A 32 3.29 -3.23 -0.42
CA VAL A 32 2.48 -2.38 -1.32
C VAL A 32 3.25 -1.18 -1.84
N GLU A 33 4.18 -0.62 -1.06
CA GLU A 33 5.04 0.48 -1.53
C GLU A 33 5.95 0.01 -2.67
N GLN A 34 6.61 -1.13 -2.50
CA GLN A 34 7.45 -1.73 -3.53
C GLN A 34 6.64 -2.05 -4.80
N LYS A 35 5.46 -2.66 -4.64
CA LYS A 35 4.56 -2.99 -5.75
C LYS A 35 4.09 -1.73 -6.48
N THR A 36 3.71 -0.68 -5.76
CA THR A 36 3.23 0.59 -6.35
C THR A 36 4.34 1.27 -7.15
N ILE A 37 5.56 1.30 -6.63
CA ILE A 37 6.73 1.85 -7.34
C ILE A 37 7.01 1.02 -8.61
N ALA A 38 6.97 -0.31 -8.51
CA ALA A 38 7.20 -1.20 -9.63
C ALA A 38 6.12 -1.06 -10.72
N HIS A 39 4.85 -0.92 -10.34
CA HIS A 39 3.74 -0.76 -11.28
C HIS A 39 3.77 0.59 -11.99
N LEU A 40 3.95 1.68 -11.24
CA LEU A 40 4.02 3.02 -11.82
C LEU A 40 5.30 3.20 -12.66
N ASN A 41 6.31 2.37 -12.42
CA ASN A 41 7.65 2.47 -13.02
C ASN A 41 8.22 3.89 -12.87
N ARG A 42 8.01 4.48 -11.69
CA ARG A 42 8.36 5.86 -11.34
C ARG A 42 8.74 5.96 -9.88
N ASN A 43 9.68 6.85 -9.58
CA ASN A 43 9.97 7.19 -8.20
C ASN A 43 8.85 8.07 -7.63
N LEU A 44 8.47 7.79 -6.39
CA LEU A 44 7.43 8.51 -5.69
C LEU A 44 8.04 9.47 -4.66
N TYR A 45 7.46 10.66 -4.56
CA TYR A 45 7.92 11.72 -3.67
C TYR A 45 6.76 12.31 -2.85
N LYS A 46 7.01 12.73 -1.61
CA LYS A 46 5.96 13.24 -0.71
C LYS A 46 5.53 14.68 -1.01
N ALA A 47 6.47 15.54 -1.40
CA ALA A 47 6.21 16.99 -1.49
C ALA A 47 6.59 17.58 -2.85
N SER A 48 7.77 17.23 -3.38
CA SER A 48 8.23 17.73 -4.66
C SER A 48 9.13 16.72 -5.36
N VAL A 49 9.11 16.74 -6.69
CA VAL A 49 9.97 15.93 -7.54
C VAL A 49 11.29 16.69 -7.77
N PRO A 50 12.45 16.08 -7.49
CA PRO A 50 13.75 16.68 -7.80
C PRO A 50 13.92 16.93 -9.30
N LYS A 51 14.63 18.00 -9.68
CA LYS A 51 14.93 18.30 -11.09
C LYS A 51 15.74 17.19 -11.79
N THR A 52 16.40 16.33 -11.02
CA THR A 52 17.20 15.20 -11.50
C THR A 52 16.37 14.00 -11.93
N ASP A 53 15.07 13.96 -11.61
CA ASP A 53 14.15 12.88 -12.00
C ASP A 53 12.94 13.42 -12.79
N PRO A 54 13.04 13.49 -14.14
CA PRO A 54 11.94 13.93 -14.98
C PRO A 54 10.71 13.02 -14.95
N ARG A 55 10.83 11.78 -14.47
CA ARG A 55 9.73 10.80 -14.37
C ARG A 55 9.20 10.64 -12.94
N GLY A 56 9.76 11.37 -11.98
CA GLY A 56 9.29 11.37 -10.61
C GLY A 56 7.84 11.83 -10.52
N LEU A 57 7.13 11.29 -9.55
CA LEU A 57 5.72 11.60 -9.32
C LEU A 57 5.51 11.99 -7.86
N VAL A 58 4.81 13.10 -7.63
CA VAL A 58 4.36 13.45 -6.28
C VAL A 58 3.17 12.55 -5.94
N ILE A 59 3.23 11.93 -4.77
CA ILE A 59 2.13 11.12 -4.29
C ILE A 59 0.87 11.96 -4.14
N ASN A 60 -0.26 11.42 -4.62
CA ASN A 60 -1.56 12.06 -4.51
C ASN A 60 -2.52 11.16 -3.72
N ALA A 61 -3.71 11.69 -3.44
CA ALA A 61 -4.74 10.96 -2.70
C ALA A 61 -5.15 9.63 -3.38
N ALA A 62 -5.16 9.56 -4.71
CA ALA A 62 -5.52 8.35 -5.45
C ALA A 62 -4.49 7.23 -5.26
N ILE A 63 -3.19 7.55 -5.30
CA ILE A 63 -2.11 6.58 -5.05
C ILE A 63 -2.16 6.09 -3.60
N ILE A 64 -2.41 7.00 -2.65
CA ILE A 64 -2.58 6.64 -1.23
C ILE A 64 -3.76 5.67 -1.05
N GLN A 65 -4.92 5.97 -1.62
CA GLN A 65 -6.09 5.11 -1.53
C GLN A 65 -5.88 3.76 -2.24
N GLY A 66 -5.17 3.75 -3.38
CA GLY A 66 -4.78 2.51 -4.06
C GLY A 66 -3.90 1.62 -3.18
N MET A 67 -2.88 2.19 -2.53
CA MET A 67 -2.04 1.45 -1.59
C MET A 67 -2.84 0.91 -0.39
N LEU A 68 -3.76 1.71 0.17
CA LEU A 68 -4.61 1.26 1.28
C LEU A 68 -5.53 0.10 0.86
N LEU A 69 -6.12 0.15 -0.34
CA LEU A 69 -6.95 -0.94 -0.86
C LEU A 69 -6.15 -2.23 -1.06
N LEU A 70 -4.91 -2.13 -1.54
CA LEU A 70 -4.00 -3.27 -1.68
C LEU A 70 -3.67 -3.88 -0.31
N VAL A 71 -3.39 -3.07 0.70
CA VAL A 71 -3.12 -3.58 2.06
C VAL A 71 -4.33 -4.30 2.63
N THR A 72 -5.54 -3.75 2.47
CA THR A 72 -6.78 -4.41 2.90
C THR A 72 -6.96 -5.75 2.21
N GLY A 73 -6.70 -5.82 0.89
CA GLY A 73 -6.76 -7.09 0.17
C GLY A 73 -5.78 -8.14 0.70
N LEU A 74 -4.54 -7.74 1.03
CA LEU A 74 -3.57 -8.65 1.67
C LEU A 74 -4.03 -9.08 3.07
N TYR A 75 -4.63 -8.16 3.82
CA TYR A 75 -5.09 -8.38 5.19
C TYR A 75 -6.33 -9.27 5.28
N GLU A 76 -7.27 -9.17 4.33
CA GLU A 76 -8.50 -9.97 4.32
C GLU A 76 -8.26 -11.41 3.80
N HIS A 77 -7.25 -11.62 2.95
CA HIS A 77 -7.00 -12.89 2.26
C HIS A 77 -5.73 -13.63 2.72
N ARG A 78 -5.45 -13.63 4.02
CA ARG A 78 -4.20 -14.20 4.58
C ARG A 78 -4.08 -15.73 4.47
N GLY A 79 -5.20 -16.42 4.22
CA GLY A 79 -5.31 -17.88 4.25
C GLY A 79 -5.23 -18.60 2.90
N GLY A 80 -4.91 -17.90 1.81
CA GLY A 80 -4.76 -18.54 0.49
C GLY A 80 -6.06 -19.00 -0.18
N ASP A 81 -7.24 -18.73 0.41
CA ASP A 81 -8.51 -18.79 -0.30
C ASP A 81 -8.65 -17.54 -1.19
N ILE A 82 -7.77 -17.49 -2.19
CA ILE A 82 -7.76 -16.49 -3.25
C ILE A 82 -8.99 -16.73 -4.11
N ARG A 83 -10.12 -16.16 -3.70
CA ARG A 83 -11.21 -15.89 -4.64
C ARG A 83 -10.60 -15.03 -5.75
N TYR A 84 -10.87 -15.39 -6.99
CA TYR A 84 -10.29 -14.85 -8.23
C TYR A 84 -10.09 -13.31 -8.31
N GLY A 85 -10.68 -12.51 -7.42
CA GLY A 85 -10.47 -11.06 -7.30
C GLY A 85 -9.11 -10.60 -6.74
N THR A 86 -8.49 -11.28 -5.78
CA THR A 86 -7.24 -10.76 -5.14
C THR A 86 -6.03 -10.81 -6.10
N VAL A 87 -5.97 -11.85 -6.95
CA VAL A 87 -4.96 -11.96 -8.03
C VAL A 87 -5.19 -10.90 -9.11
N VAL A 88 -6.45 -10.53 -9.36
CA VAL A 88 -6.80 -9.44 -10.28
C VAL A 88 -6.37 -8.09 -9.71
N TYR A 89 -6.52 -7.83 -8.41
CA TYR A 89 -5.98 -6.60 -7.81
C TYR A 89 -4.45 -6.51 -7.93
N PHE A 90 -3.73 -7.62 -7.77
CA PHE A 90 -2.27 -7.65 -7.91
C PHE A 90 -1.79 -7.57 -9.38
N SER A 91 -2.67 -7.84 -10.35
CA SER A 91 -2.37 -7.87 -11.79
C SER A 91 -2.88 -6.64 -12.55
N VAL A 92 -3.89 -5.96 -12.01
CA VAL A 92 -4.51 -4.74 -12.60
C VAL A 92 -3.87 -3.46 -12.01
N PHE A 93 -3.20 -3.55 -10.86
CA PHE A 93 -2.30 -2.55 -10.29
C PHE A 93 -0.85 -3.06 -10.20
#